data_AF-A0A8T6RAS3-F1
#
_entry.id   AF-A0A8T6RAS3-F1
#
_cell.length_a   1.000
_cell.length_b   1.000
_cell.length_c   1.000
_cell.angle_alpha   90.00
_cell.angle_beta   90.00
_cell.angle_gamma   90.00
#
_symmetry.space_group_name_H-M   'P 1'
#
loop_
_entity.id
_entity.type
_entity.pdbx_description
1 polymer ?
#
loop_
_entity_poly.entity_id
_entity_poly.type
_entity_poly.pdbx_seq_one_letter_code
_entity_poly.pdbx_strand_id
1 'polypeptide(L)'
;MTRPEDDEMGTDNAPEDEESDTKDAAYDEESGHEALPEDEETPTKLEEFEQRMEGWEHRADSPRAMKQKGMVSAILAIAWIGFVIVWLFLFAIEYTLFENVGIILASLFILLGMTNAVMWGPPEWRVRLSSILGIGWVTFIVLWLPFYRNFGIPLYQGYAILVLSFVVLSAILGGSWLTIAPESGWKPSKHRVGMAITILYGWLGFLTLWLWFHASPYTPYQNGAVLLISTLIAFLLIMAAVSSEIPSGSTHQWTGTGIAVAWFVVMSLWLWFFAGAFEATQNLAVVLLITLVLGALGSYHGRTWISELDNFDWKD
;
A
#
# COMPACT_ATOMS: atom_id res chain seq x y z
N MET A 1 31.89 54.68 33.54
CA MET A 1 31.46 54.78 32.13
C MET A 1 30.28 53.83 31.97
N THR A 2 29.13 54.13 32.58
CA THR A 2 28.00 54.97 32.09
C THR A 2 27.40 54.51 30.77
N ARG A 3 26.16 54.01 30.90
CA ARG A 3 25.13 53.59 29.93
C ARG A 3 24.79 54.71 28.91
N PRO A 4 24.21 54.34 27.75
CA PRO A 4 22.83 54.76 27.42
C PRO A 4 22.00 53.54 26.94
N GLU A 5 20.74 53.31 27.35
CA GLU A 5 19.52 54.09 27.08
C GLU A 5 19.35 54.32 25.58
N ASP A 6 18.21 54.20 24.91
CA ASP A 6 16.85 53.68 25.07
C ASP A 6 16.32 53.87 23.64
N ASP A 7 15.56 52.95 23.07
CA ASP A 7 14.73 53.27 21.89
C ASP A 7 13.53 52.32 21.89
N GLU A 8 12.59 52.69 22.76
CA GLU A 8 11.18 52.35 22.62
C GLU A 8 10.63 53.11 21.40
N MET A 9 10.26 52.40 20.34
CA MET A 9 9.30 52.90 19.37
C MET A 9 7.99 52.12 19.52
N GLY A 10 7.07 52.74 20.24
CA GLY A 10 5.65 52.48 20.10
C GLY A 10 5.15 53.02 18.77
N THR A 11 4.24 52.28 18.16
CA THR A 11 3.26 52.83 17.20
C THR A 11 1.92 52.17 17.48
N ASP A 12 1.10 52.93 18.18
CA ASP A 12 -0.28 53.26 17.84
C ASP A 12 -1.30 52.14 17.64
N ASN A 13 -2.10 52.03 18.70
CA ASN A 13 -3.53 51.79 18.70
C ASN A 13 -4.26 52.30 17.45
N ALA A 14 -5.00 51.42 16.79
CA ALA A 14 -6.16 51.78 15.97
C ALA A 14 -7.35 50.93 16.43
N PRO A 15 -8.31 51.51 17.18
CA PRO A 15 -9.66 50.98 17.26
C PRO A 15 -10.48 51.65 16.16
N GLU A 16 -10.97 50.88 15.19
CA GLU A 16 -12.08 51.32 14.36
C GLU A 16 -13.30 50.47 14.70
N ASP A 17 -14.14 51.12 15.49
CA ASP A 17 -15.52 50.83 15.74
C ASP A 17 -16.31 51.03 14.43
N GLU A 18 -17.01 50.00 13.95
CA GLU A 18 -18.23 50.21 13.15
C GLU A 18 -19.38 49.44 13.78
N GLU A 19 -19.97 50.13 14.75
CA GLU A 19 -21.36 50.09 15.16
C GLU A 19 -22.26 50.23 13.92
N SER A 20 -23.02 49.18 13.58
CA SER A 20 -24.19 49.27 12.71
C SER A 20 -25.38 48.78 13.52
N ASP A 21 -25.82 49.65 14.41
CA ASP A 21 -26.99 49.47 15.24
C ASP A 21 -28.26 49.96 14.51
N THR A 22 -29.38 49.32 14.84
CA THR A 22 -30.77 49.71 14.58
C THR A 22 -31.36 49.49 13.17
N LYS A 23 -32.28 48.53 13.07
CA LYS A 23 -33.70 48.90 13.08
C LYS A 23 -34.65 47.72 13.32
N ASP A 24 -35.41 47.89 14.39
CA ASP A 24 -36.65 47.22 14.69
C ASP A 24 -37.64 47.28 13.51
N ALA A 25 -38.22 46.13 13.20
CA ALA A 25 -39.58 46.04 12.69
C ALA A 25 -40.19 44.76 13.27
N ALA A 26 -40.94 44.96 14.35
CA ALA A 26 -41.93 44.02 14.84
C ALA A 26 -42.90 43.65 13.70
N TYR A 27 -42.98 42.35 13.42
CA TYR A 27 -44.16 41.71 12.85
C TYR A 27 -44.46 40.48 13.69
N ASP A 28 -45.26 40.70 14.74
CA ASP A 28 -46.19 39.71 15.24
C ASP A 28 -47.19 39.41 14.12
N GLU A 29 -46.98 38.32 13.39
CA GLU A 29 -48.09 37.56 12.82
C GLU A 29 -48.06 36.16 13.43
N GLU A 30 -48.88 36.03 14.46
CA GLU A 30 -49.45 34.81 15.03
C GLU A 30 -50.14 34.01 13.91
N SER A 31 -49.34 33.39 13.06
CA SER A 31 -49.76 32.37 12.10
C SER A 31 -49.54 31.03 12.78
N GLY A 32 -50.63 30.43 13.27
CA GLY A 32 -50.68 29.03 13.64
C GLY A 32 -50.30 28.14 12.46
N HIS A 33 -49.00 27.94 12.27
CA HIS A 33 -48.49 26.77 11.59
C HIS A 33 -48.56 25.64 12.60
N GLU A 34 -49.58 24.79 12.44
CA GLU A 34 -49.56 23.42 12.92
C GLU A 34 -48.15 22.89 12.72
N ALA A 35 -47.48 22.56 13.82
CA ALA A 35 -46.22 21.84 13.79
C ALA A 35 -46.45 20.62 12.91
N LEU A 36 -45.94 20.68 11.67
CA LEU A 36 -45.90 19.53 10.80
C LEU A 36 -45.19 18.45 11.62
N PRO A 37 -45.78 17.25 11.76
CA PRO A 37 -45.17 16.18 12.51
C PRO A 37 -43.74 16.06 11.97
N GLU A 38 -42.75 16.16 12.86
CA GLU A 38 -41.36 15.87 12.53
C GLU A 38 -41.41 14.55 11.77
N ASP A 39 -41.15 14.61 10.46
CA ASP A 39 -41.14 13.43 9.61
C ASP A 39 -40.12 12.50 10.27
N GLU A 40 -40.61 11.45 10.93
CA GLU A 40 -39.78 10.40 11.50
C GLU A 40 -38.88 9.94 10.36
N GLU A 41 -37.63 10.41 10.36
CA GLU A 41 -36.63 10.05 9.36
C GLU A 41 -36.49 8.54 9.47
N THR A 42 -37.20 7.83 8.58
CA THR A 42 -37.16 6.38 8.56
C THR A 42 -35.70 6.02 8.37
N PRO A 43 -35.10 5.26 9.31
CA PRO A 43 -33.68 4.96 9.27
C PRO A 43 -33.35 4.44 7.89
N THR A 44 -32.33 5.01 7.28
CA THR A 44 -31.95 4.62 5.94
C THR A 44 -31.62 3.12 5.95
N LYS A 45 -31.85 2.41 4.85
CA LYS A 45 -31.51 0.97 4.75
C LYS A 45 -30.05 0.66 5.12
N LEU A 46 -29.19 1.68 5.06
CA LEU A 46 -27.79 1.61 5.48
C LEU A 46 -27.67 1.62 7.02
N GLU A 47 -28.37 2.50 7.72
CA GLU A 47 -28.40 2.57 9.19
C GLU A 47 -29.01 1.31 9.81
N GLU A 48 -30.09 0.77 9.23
CA GLU A 48 -30.63 -0.52 9.69
C GLU A 48 -29.62 -1.67 9.50
N PHE A 49 -28.83 -1.63 8.42
CA PHE A 49 -27.78 -2.63 8.18
C PHE A 49 -26.60 -2.45 9.14
N GLU A 50 -26.20 -1.22 9.44
CA GLU A 50 -25.13 -0.89 10.40
C GLU A 50 -25.52 -1.27 11.83
N GLN A 51 -26.70 -0.88 12.31
CA GLN A 51 -27.19 -1.31 13.63
C GLN A 51 -27.30 -2.83 13.74
N ARG A 52 -27.69 -3.50 12.65
CA ARG A 52 -27.72 -4.98 12.61
C ARG A 52 -26.31 -5.57 12.64
N MET A 53 -25.30 -4.92 12.08
CA MET A 53 -23.90 -5.35 12.14
C MET A 53 -23.28 -5.10 13.52
N GLU A 54 -23.53 -3.95 14.15
CA GLU A 54 -23.07 -3.63 15.51
C GLU A 54 -23.59 -4.65 16.54
N GLY A 55 -24.87 -5.05 16.41
CA GLY A 55 -25.45 -6.09 17.27
C GLY A 55 -24.79 -7.47 17.15
N TRP A 56 -24.07 -7.75 16.05
CA TRP A 56 -23.29 -8.98 15.88
C TRP A 56 -21.90 -8.87 16.51
N GLU A 57 -21.34 -7.66 16.56
CA GLU A 57 -20.02 -7.41 17.13
C GLU A 57 -20.01 -7.67 18.64
N HIS A 58 -21.04 -7.23 19.37
CA HIS A 58 -21.16 -7.50 20.81
C HIS A 58 -21.49 -8.97 21.16
N ARG A 59 -21.92 -9.80 20.20
CA ARG A 59 -22.12 -11.25 20.45
C ARG A 59 -20.85 -12.09 20.24
N ALA A 60 -19.80 -11.51 19.67
CA ALA A 60 -18.57 -12.22 19.33
C ALA A 60 -17.79 -12.72 20.57
N ASP A 61 -18.01 -12.12 21.73
CA ASP A 61 -17.24 -12.38 22.96
C ASP A 61 -17.89 -13.36 23.93
N SER A 62 -18.97 -14.05 23.54
CA SER A 62 -19.50 -15.10 24.41
C SER A 62 -18.44 -16.21 24.59
N PRO A 63 -18.17 -16.67 25.84
CA PRO A 63 -17.20 -17.74 26.08
C PRO A 63 -17.51 -19.03 25.29
N ARG A 64 -18.79 -19.24 24.95
CA ARG A 64 -19.24 -20.36 24.10
C ARG A 64 -18.79 -20.19 22.65
N ALA A 65 -18.90 -18.99 22.08
CA ALA A 65 -18.44 -18.71 20.72
C ALA A 65 -16.92 -18.88 20.60
N MET A 66 -16.14 -18.38 21.58
CA MET A 66 -14.69 -18.60 21.60
C MET A 66 -14.33 -20.09 21.67
N LYS A 67 -15.01 -20.87 22.51
CA LYS A 67 -14.80 -22.32 22.61
C LYS A 67 -15.13 -23.04 21.30
N GLN A 68 -16.20 -22.64 20.61
CA GLN A 68 -16.58 -23.20 19.31
C GLN A 68 -15.53 -22.88 18.24
N LYS A 69 -15.09 -21.61 18.13
CA LYS A 69 -14.05 -21.21 17.17
C LYS A 69 -12.74 -21.97 17.39
N GLY A 70 -12.32 -22.12 18.66
CA GLY A 70 -11.14 -22.91 19.01
C GLY A 70 -11.27 -24.39 18.63
N MET A 71 -12.43 -24.99 18.88
CA MET A 71 -12.71 -26.38 18.49
C MET A 71 -12.66 -26.59 16.97
N VAL A 72 -13.24 -25.67 16.18
CA VAL A 72 -13.18 -25.76 14.71
C VAL A 72 -11.75 -25.63 14.21
N SER A 73 -10.95 -24.70 14.75
CA SER A 73 -9.54 -24.57 14.38
C SER A 73 -8.74 -25.85 14.70
N ALA A 74 -9.01 -26.51 15.83
CA ALA A 74 -8.35 -27.77 16.19
C ALA A 74 -8.73 -28.91 15.22
N ILE A 75 -10.01 -29.01 14.85
CA ILE A 75 -10.49 -30.01 13.88
C ILE A 75 -9.84 -29.76 12.51
N LEU A 76 -9.75 -28.51 12.06
CA LEU A 76 -9.10 -28.15 10.79
C LEU A 76 -7.61 -28.49 10.79
N ALA A 77 -6.90 -28.26 11.91
CA ALA A 77 -5.51 -28.64 12.03
C ALA A 77 -5.32 -30.16 11.94
N ILE A 78 -6.16 -30.95 12.60
CA ILE A 78 -6.14 -32.42 12.51
C ILE A 78 -6.46 -32.88 11.09
N ALA A 79 -7.47 -32.28 10.45
CA ALA A 79 -7.82 -32.59 9.06
C ALA A 79 -6.67 -32.29 8.09
N TRP A 80 -5.97 -31.16 8.29
CA TRP A 80 -4.79 -30.81 7.49
C TRP A 80 -3.64 -31.80 7.70
N ILE A 81 -3.33 -32.20 8.94
CA ILE A 81 -2.31 -33.22 9.23
C ILE A 81 -2.68 -34.54 8.52
N GLY A 82 -3.94 -34.96 8.61
CA GLY A 82 -4.45 -36.15 7.91
C GLY A 82 -4.27 -36.05 6.39
N PHE A 83 -4.61 -34.91 5.80
CA PHE A 83 -4.36 -34.64 4.38
C PHE A 83 -2.88 -34.75 4.01
N VAL A 84 -1.98 -34.14 4.79
CA VAL A 84 -0.52 -34.18 4.53
C VAL A 84 0.01 -35.62 4.58
N ILE A 85 -0.43 -36.41 5.56
CA ILE A 85 -0.03 -37.82 5.65
C ILE A 85 -0.50 -38.58 4.40
N VAL A 86 -1.79 -38.47 4.04
CA VAL A 86 -2.34 -39.14 2.85
C VAL A 86 -1.61 -38.70 1.57
N TRP A 87 -1.34 -37.39 1.43
CA TRP A 87 -0.61 -36.84 0.29
C TRP A 87 0.79 -37.44 0.16
N LEU A 88 1.55 -37.44 1.26
CA LEU A 88 2.93 -37.94 1.28
C LEU A 88 3.02 -39.43 0.98
N PHE A 89 2.03 -40.24 1.41
CA PHE A 89 2.03 -41.67 1.17
C PHE A 89 1.58 -42.06 -0.25
N LEU A 90 0.58 -41.36 -0.80
CA LEU A 90 -0.07 -41.80 -2.05
C LEU A 90 0.42 -41.07 -3.29
N PHE A 91 0.77 -39.78 -3.17
CA PHE A 91 0.98 -38.92 -4.33
C PHE A 91 2.41 -38.40 -4.45
N ALA A 92 3.13 -38.23 -3.34
CA ALA A 92 4.40 -37.51 -3.34
C ALA A 92 5.52 -38.10 -4.22
N ILE A 93 5.44 -39.39 -4.58
CA ILE A 93 6.42 -40.07 -5.42
C ILE A 93 6.45 -39.51 -6.84
N GLU A 94 5.33 -38.98 -7.33
CA GLU A 94 5.21 -38.42 -8.69
C GLU A 94 5.71 -36.97 -8.79
N TYR A 95 6.05 -36.34 -7.67
CA TYR A 95 6.40 -34.93 -7.58
C TYR A 95 7.81 -34.72 -7.02
N THR A 96 8.45 -33.62 -7.42
CA THR A 96 9.74 -33.22 -6.84
C THR A 96 9.57 -32.78 -5.39
N LEU A 97 10.68 -32.68 -4.63
CA LEU A 97 10.65 -32.18 -3.25
C LEU A 97 10.02 -30.78 -3.17
N PHE A 98 10.38 -29.88 -4.10
CA PHE A 98 9.87 -28.51 -4.11
C PHE A 98 8.37 -28.44 -4.43
N GLU A 99 7.89 -29.27 -5.35
CA GLU A 99 6.47 -29.39 -5.66
C GLU A 99 5.67 -29.90 -4.46
N ASN A 100 6.15 -30.97 -3.82
CA ASN A 100 5.53 -31.50 -2.61
C ASN A 100 5.46 -30.47 -1.48
N VAL A 101 6.55 -29.73 -1.24
CA VAL A 101 6.57 -28.62 -0.26
C VAL A 101 5.55 -27.55 -0.65
N GLY A 102 5.48 -27.19 -1.94
CA GLY A 102 4.49 -26.24 -2.46
C GLY A 102 3.06 -26.68 -2.18
N ILE A 103 2.72 -27.94 -2.43
CA ILE A 103 1.37 -28.50 -2.16
C ILE A 103 1.05 -28.49 -0.66
N ILE A 104 1.99 -28.90 0.19
CA ILE A 104 1.81 -28.89 1.65
C ILE A 104 1.58 -27.47 2.15
N LEU A 105 2.38 -26.51 1.71
CA LEU A 105 2.21 -25.10 2.08
C LEU A 105 0.90 -24.51 1.54
N ALA A 106 0.54 -24.80 0.29
CA ALA A 106 -0.70 -24.33 -0.31
C ALA A 106 -1.94 -24.86 0.44
N SER A 107 -1.95 -26.17 0.77
CA SER A 107 -3.03 -26.76 1.57
C SER A 107 -3.12 -26.14 2.97
N LEU A 108 -1.99 -25.79 3.59
CA LEU A 108 -1.94 -25.07 4.87
C LEU A 108 -2.60 -23.69 4.75
N PHE A 109 -2.21 -22.91 3.73
CA PHE A 109 -2.78 -21.58 3.49
C PHE A 109 -4.27 -21.63 3.17
N ILE A 110 -4.73 -22.61 2.38
CA ILE A 110 -6.16 -22.76 2.07
C ILE A 110 -6.94 -23.19 3.32
N LEU A 111 -6.58 -24.32 3.94
CA LEU A 111 -7.38 -24.91 5.01
C LEU A 111 -7.33 -24.10 6.30
N LEU A 112 -6.14 -23.68 6.73
CA LEU A 112 -5.97 -22.93 7.97
C LEU A 112 -6.04 -21.43 7.73
N GLY A 113 -5.34 -20.93 6.70
CA GLY A 113 -5.29 -19.50 6.43
C GLY A 113 -6.66 -18.91 6.08
N MET A 114 -7.29 -19.38 5.00
CA MET A 114 -8.58 -18.81 4.56
C MET A 114 -9.68 -19.01 5.60
N THR A 115 -9.77 -20.19 6.19
CA THR A 115 -10.80 -20.46 7.20
C THR A 115 -10.61 -19.60 8.44
N ASN A 116 -9.37 -19.40 8.89
CA ASN A 116 -9.11 -18.51 10.02
C ASN A 116 -9.39 -17.04 9.67
N ALA A 117 -9.03 -16.59 8.47
CA ALA A 117 -9.37 -15.24 8.02
C ALA A 117 -10.88 -14.98 8.03
N VAL A 118 -11.69 -15.97 7.61
CA VAL A 118 -13.16 -15.87 7.64
C VAL A 118 -13.72 -15.91 9.07
N MET A 119 -13.16 -16.77 9.93
CA MET A 119 -13.69 -17.01 11.27
C MET A 119 -13.26 -15.97 12.33
N TRP A 120 -12.04 -15.48 12.20
CA TRP A 120 -11.38 -14.58 13.16
C TRP A 120 -11.16 -13.18 12.62
N GLY A 121 -11.27 -12.96 11.32
CA GLY A 121 -11.16 -11.63 10.74
C GLY A 121 -12.29 -10.71 11.20
N PRO A 122 -12.04 -9.39 11.27
CA PRO A 122 -13.07 -8.39 11.50
C PRO A 122 -14.31 -8.62 10.63
N PRO A 123 -15.51 -8.26 11.11
CA PRO A 123 -16.74 -8.46 10.34
C PRO A 123 -16.79 -7.60 9.07
N GLU A 124 -15.96 -6.56 8.94
CA GLU A 124 -15.92 -5.75 7.73
C GLU A 124 -15.58 -6.61 6.50
N TRP A 125 -16.52 -6.66 5.56
CA TRP A 125 -16.40 -7.52 4.37
C TRP A 125 -15.15 -7.20 3.54
N ARG A 126 -14.67 -5.94 3.55
CA ARG A 126 -13.47 -5.49 2.82
C ARG A 126 -12.19 -6.06 3.43
N VAL A 127 -12.11 -6.09 4.76
CA VAL A 127 -10.98 -6.70 5.47
C VAL A 127 -10.97 -8.19 5.20
N ARG A 128 -12.13 -8.87 5.30
CA ARG A 128 -12.26 -10.29 4.96
C ARG A 128 -11.88 -10.57 3.51
N LEU A 129 -12.39 -9.78 2.56
CA LEU A 129 -12.05 -9.90 1.15
C LEU A 129 -10.53 -9.74 0.95
N SER A 130 -9.92 -8.75 1.60
CA SER A 130 -8.48 -8.50 1.53
C SER A 130 -7.67 -9.66 2.08
N SER A 131 -8.07 -10.21 3.23
CA SER A 131 -7.42 -11.38 3.82
C SER A 131 -7.56 -12.62 2.94
N ILE A 132 -8.77 -12.91 2.43
CA ILE A 132 -9.01 -14.07 1.56
C ILE A 132 -8.22 -13.97 0.26
N LEU A 133 -8.26 -12.81 -0.40
CA LEU A 133 -7.53 -12.60 -1.66
C LEU A 133 -6.01 -12.59 -1.45
N GLY A 134 -5.52 -12.01 -0.36
CA GLY A 134 -4.10 -12.05 0.00
C GLY A 134 -3.61 -13.48 0.23
N ILE A 135 -4.35 -14.28 1.00
CA ILE A 135 -4.04 -15.69 1.24
C ILE A 135 -4.15 -16.51 -0.05
N GLY A 136 -5.17 -16.24 -0.87
CA GLY A 136 -5.36 -16.88 -2.17
C GLY A 136 -4.21 -16.59 -3.13
N TRP A 137 -3.72 -15.36 -3.16
CA TRP A 137 -2.58 -14.98 -4.00
C TRP A 137 -1.26 -15.58 -3.51
N VAL A 138 -1.02 -15.62 -2.19
CA VAL A 138 0.16 -16.32 -1.62
C VAL A 138 0.09 -17.81 -1.94
N THR A 139 -1.07 -18.45 -1.76
CA THR A 139 -1.31 -19.84 -2.17
C THR A 139 -0.97 -20.02 -3.65
N PHE A 140 -1.44 -19.12 -4.50
CA PHE A 140 -1.13 -19.13 -5.93
C PHE A 140 0.37 -19.07 -6.18
N ILE A 141 1.13 -18.16 -5.54
CA ILE A 141 2.60 -18.07 -5.71
C ILE A 141 3.29 -19.38 -5.29
N VAL A 142 2.91 -19.91 -4.13
CA VAL A 142 3.50 -21.11 -3.55
C VAL A 142 3.28 -22.33 -4.45
N LEU A 143 2.13 -22.41 -5.13
CA LEU A 143 1.90 -23.42 -6.16
C LEU A 143 2.58 -23.06 -7.49
N TRP A 144 2.57 -21.80 -7.88
CA TRP A 144 3.09 -21.39 -9.18
C TRP A 144 4.60 -21.63 -9.30
N LEU A 145 5.38 -21.23 -8.30
CA LEU A 145 6.85 -21.29 -8.34
C LEU A 145 7.43 -22.69 -8.59
N PRO A 146 6.98 -23.77 -7.90
CA PRO A 146 7.50 -25.10 -8.19
C PRO A 146 6.91 -25.70 -9.47
N PHE A 147 5.67 -25.37 -9.86
CA PHE A 147 4.98 -26.06 -10.96
C PHE A 147 5.13 -25.40 -12.34
N TYR A 148 5.43 -24.10 -12.45
CA TYR A 148 5.36 -23.42 -13.75
C TYR A 148 6.27 -24.04 -14.82
N ARG A 149 7.42 -24.62 -14.42
CA ARG A 149 8.33 -25.29 -15.34
C ARG A 149 7.75 -26.57 -15.93
N ASN A 150 6.93 -27.29 -15.19
CA ASN A 150 6.29 -28.52 -15.66
C ASN A 150 5.26 -28.25 -16.75
N PHE A 151 4.72 -27.02 -16.83
CA PHE A 151 3.85 -26.58 -17.91
C PHE A 151 4.61 -26.17 -19.18
N GLY A 152 5.95 -26.31 -19.21
CA GLY A 152 6.77 -25.90 -20.35
C GLY A 152 6.83 -24.38 -20.55
N ILE A 153 6.48 -23.60 -19.53
CA ILE A 153 6.45 -22.14 -19.59
C ILE A 153 7.87 -21.58 -19.40
N PRO A 154 8.43 -20.83 -20.38
CA PRO A 154 9.68 -20.09 -20.23
C PRO A 154 9.73 -19.20 -18.99
N LEU A 155 10.93 -19.04 -18.41
CA LEU A 155 11.15 -18.31 -17.16
C LEU A 155 10.49 -16.91 -17.13
N TYR A 156 10.73 -16.09 -18.17
CA TYR A 156 10.20 -14.73 -18.21
C TYR A 156 8.67 -14.68 -18.35
N GLN A 157 8.07 -15.62 -19.09
CA GLN A 157 6.61 -15.74 -19.18
C GLN A 157 6.02 -16.20 -17.84
N GLY A 158 6.73 -17.05 -17.10
CA GLY A 158 6.41 -17.39 -15.72
C GLY A 158 6.39 -16.17 -14.79
N TYR A 159 7.36 -15.25 -14.94
CA TYR A 159 7.36 -13.97 -14.21
C TYR A 159 6.26 -13.02 -14.69
N ALA A 160 5.97 -12.97 -16.00
CA ALA A 160 4.88 -12.17 -16.53
C ALA A 160 3.52 -12.55 -15.91
N ILE A 161 3.29 -13.86 -15.71
CA ILE A 161 2.08 -14.38 -15.05
C ILE A 161 2.01 -13.96 -13.59
N LEU A 162 3.14 -13.95 -12.86
CA LEU A 162 3.19 -13.44 -11.48
C LEU A 162 2.87 -11.94 -11.41
N VAL A 163 3.43 -11.14 -12.31
CA VAL A 163 3.12 -9.69 -12.38
C VAL A 163 1.64 -9.49 -12.72
N LEU A 164 1.11 -10.22 -13.71
CA LEU A 164 -0.29 -10.14 -14.10
C LEU A 164 -1.24 -10.55 -12.96
N SER A 165 -0.93 -11.60 -12.21
CA SER A 165 -1.76 -12.00 -11.08
C SER A 165 -1.76 -10.94 -9.97
N PHE A 166 -0.62 -10.27 -9.74
CA PHE A 166 -0.54 -9.13 -8.83
C PHE A 166 -1.34 -7.92 -9.34
N VAL A 167 -1.35 -7.64 -10.64
CA VAL A 167 -2.20 -6.60 -11.25
C VAL A 167 -3.67 -6.90 -10.98
N VAL A 168 -4.12 -8.13 -11.22
CA VAL A 168 -5.52 -8.54 -10.98
C VAL A 168 -5.86 -8.41 -9.49
N LEU A 169 -4.99 -8.89 -8.61
CA LEU A 169 -5.18 -8.79 -7.16
C LEU A 169 -5.31 -7.32 -6.71
N SER A 170 -4.33 -6.49 -7.07
CA SER A 170 -4.29 -5.08 -6.67
C SER A 170 -5.46 -4.29 -7.26
N ALA A 171 -5.96 -4.63 -8.45
CA ALA A 171 -7.15 -3.99 -9.02
C ALA A 171 -8.41 -4.31 -8.22
N ILE A 172 -8.60 -5.58 -7.85
CA ILE A 172 -9.76 -6.00 -7.02
C ILE A 172 -9.67 -5.36 -5.63
N LEU A 173 -8.50 -5.44 -4.99
CA LEU A 173 -8.28 -4.86 -3.65
C LEU A 173 -8.41 -3.34 -3.70
N GLY A 174 -7.68 -2.66 -4.58
CA GLY A 174 -7.75 -1.22 -4.74
C GLY A 174 -9.18 -0.75 -4.99
N GLY A 175 -9.91 -1.40 -5.90
CA GLY A 175 -11.33 -1.12 -6.14
C GLY A 175 -12.18 -1.25 -4.88
N SER A 176 -11.93 -2.27 -4.06
CA SER A 176 -12.62 -2.46 -2.78
C SER A 176 -12.27 -1.42 -1.71
N TRP A 177 -11.18 -0.66 -1.84
CA TRP A 177 -10.79 0.37 -0.87
C TRP A 177 -11.03 1.81 -1.34
N LEU A 178 -11.25 2.03 -2.64
CA LEU A 178 -11.47 3.37 -3.23
C LEU A 178 -12.64 4.17 -2.63
N THR A 179 -13.60 3.50 -2.00
CA THR A 179 -14.78 4.17 -1.41
C THR A 179 -14.53 4.74 -0.01
N ILE A 180 -13.43 4.37 0.65
CA ILE A 180 -13.09 4.88 1.97
C ILE A 180 -12.12 6.05 1.76
N ALA A 181 -12.65 7.26 1.79
CA ALA A 181 -11.80 8.44 1.87
C ALA A 181 -11.22 8.51 3.30
N PRO A 182 -9.90 8.60 3.48
CA PRO A 182 -9.35 8.85 4.80
C PRO A 182 -9.88 10.19 5.32
N GLU A 183 -10.26 10.24 6.60
CA GLU A 183 -10.68 11.47 7.29
C GLU A 183 -9.53 12.48 7.45
N SER A 184 -8.33 12.16 6.96
CA SER A 184 -7.25 13.14 6.87
C SER A 184 -7.76 14.34 6.07
N GLY A 185 -7.77 15.54 6.67
CA GLY A 185 -8.22 16.79 6.04
C GLY A 185 -7.52 17.12 4.71
N TRP A 186 -6.51 16.35 4.32
CA TRP A 186 -5.93 16.34 2.99
C TRP A 186 -6.83 15.60 1.98
N LYS A 187 -7.42 16.37 1.06
CA LYS A 187 -8.24 15.87 -0.05
C LYS A 187 -7.44 15.97 -1.35
N PRO A 188 -6.66 14.94 -1.74
CA PRO A 188 -5.93 14.99 -2.99
C PRO A 188 -6.90 15.12 -4.17
N SER A 189 -6.53 15.89 -5.19
CA SER A 189 -7.34 16.02 -6.40
C SER A 189 -7.61 14.64 -7.03
N LYS A 190 -8.89 14.32 -7.29
CA LYS A 190 -9.33 13.05 -7.89
C LYS A 190 -8.58 12.72 -9.18
N HIS A 191 -8.29 13.74 -9.99
CA HIS A 191 -7.55 13.58 -11.25
C HIS A 191 -6.11 13.11 -11.02
N ARG A 192 -5.45 13.55 -9.96
CA ARG A 192 -4.06 13.19 -9.67
C ARG A 192 -3.94 11.76 -9.16
N VAL A 193 -4.82 11.38 -8.25
CA VAL A 193 -4.91 9.98 -7.77
C VAL A 193 -5.20 9.07 -8.95
N GLY A 194 -6.18 9.44 -9.80
CA GLY A 194 -6.47 8.72 -11.04
C GLY A 194 -5.25 8.59 -11.96
N MET A 195 -4.52 9.69 -12.20
CA MET A 195 -3.31 9.69 -13.03
C MET A 195 -2.19 8.81 -12.45
N ALA A 196 -1.92 8.90 -11.15
CA ALA A 196 -0.93 8.06 -10.48
C ALA A 196 -1.30 6.56 -10.57
N ILE A 197 -2.58 6.23 -10.38
CA ILE A 197 -3.11 4.87 -10.59
C ILE A 197 -2.90 4.44 -12.05
N THR A 198 -3.26 5.27 -13.03
CA THR A 198 -3.07 4.95 -14.46
C THR A 198 -1.59 4.72 -14.79
N ILE A 199 -0.67 5.53 -14.27
CA ILE A 199 0.77 5.36 -14.48
C ILE A 199 1.24 4.04 -13.86
N LEU A 200 0.84 3.74 -12.63
CA LEU A 200 1.22 2.51 -11.93
C LEU A 200 0.75 1.26 -12.69
N TYR A 201 -0.53 1.20 -13.06
CA TYR A 201 -1.08 0.06 -13.81
C TYR A 201 -0.53 0.00 -15.24
N GLY A 202 -0.26 1.15 -15.87
CA GLY A 202 0.41 1.21 -17.16
C GLY A 202 1.83 0.64 -17.11
N TRP A 203 2.59 0.94 -16.06
CA TRP A 203 3.92 0.38 -15.83
C TRP A 203 3.86 -1.13 -15.56
N LEU A 204 2.94 -1.61 -14.71
CA LEU A 204 2.75 -3.04 -14.49
C LEU A 204 2.37 -3.77 -15.79
N GLY A 205 1.48 -3.19 -16.59
CA GLY A 205 1.12 -3.71 -17.91
C GLY A 205 2.31 -3.76 -18.87
N PHE A 206 3.14 -2.70 -18.88
CA PHE A 206 4.40 -2.69 -19.62
C PHE A 206 5.32 -3.84 -19.19
N LEU A 207 5.49 -4.08 -17.88
CA LEU A 207 6.31 -5.19 -17.39
C LEU A 207 5.77 -6.55 -17.83
N THR A 208 4.46 -6.76 -17.74
CA THR A 208 3.83 -8.00 -18.22
C THR A 208 4.10 -8.21 -19.71
N LEU A 209 3.90 -7.20 -20.55
CA LEU A 209 4.15 -7.28 -21.99
C LEU A 209 5.64 -7.47 -22.32
N TRP A 210 6.53 -6.76 -21.63
CA TRP A 210 7.98 -6.90 -21.81
C TRP A 210 8.43 -8.32 -21.49
N LEU A 211 8.07 -8.83 -20.31
CA LEU A 211 8.44 -10.18 -19.86
C LEU A 211 7.86 -11.27 -20.78
N TRP A 212 6.66 -11.06 -21.31
CA TRP A 212 5.99 -12.04 -22.17
C TRP A 212 6.58 -12.08 -23.59
N PHE A 213 6.76 -10.92 -24.22
CA PHE A 213 7.08 -10.82 -25.66
C PHE A 213 8.54 -10.47 -25.95
N HIS A 214 9.21 -9.71 -25.08
CA HIS A 214 10.47 -9.08 -25.42
C HIS A 214 11.66 -9.54 -24.59
N ALA A 215 11.47 -10.12 -23.41
CA ALA A 215 12.59 -10.42 -22.50
C ALA A 215 13.51 -11.57 -22.99
N SER A 216 12.98 -12.51 -23.78
CA SER A 216 13.71 -13.74 -24.15
C SER A 216 15.04 -13.55 -24.88
N PRO A 217 15.20 -12.60 -25.82
CA PRO A 217 16.48 -12.38 -26.52
C PRO A 217 17.55 -11.71 -25.66
N TYR A 218 17.20 -11.18 -24.49
CA TYR A 218 18.11 -10.42 -23.64
C TYR A 218 18.68 -11.29 -22.51
N THR A 219 19.88 -10.92 -22.05
CA THR A 219 20.46 -11.54 -20.87
C THR A 219 19.68 -11.16 -19.61
N PRO A 220 19.75 -11.95 -18.51
CA PRO A 220 19.12 -11.59 -17.25
C PRO A 220 19.52 -10.20 -16.74
N TYR A 221 20.77 -9.78 -16.95
CA TYR A 221 21.27 -8.46 -16.56
C TYR A 221 20.64 -7.33 -17.38
N GLN A 222 20.54 -7.50 -18.71
CA GLN A 222 19.87 -6.53 -19.58
C GLN A 222 18.39 -6.39 -19.23
N ASN A 223 17.69 -7.50 -18.98
CA ASN A 223 16.30 -7.46 -18.49
C ASN A 223 16.19 -6.75 -17.13
N GLY A 224 17.14 -6.98 -16.22
CA GLY A 224 17.23 -6.26 -14.95
C GLY A 224 17.42 -4.75 -15.13
N ALA A 225 18.26 -4.33 -16.08
CA ALA A 225 18.45 -2.92 -16.41
C ALA A 225 17.16 -2.26 -16.95
N VAL A 226 16.41 -2.96 -17.81
CA VAL A 226 15.10 -2.50 -18.33
C VAL A 226 14.06 -2.38 -17.21
N LEU A 227 14.04 -3.33 -16.27
CA LEU A 227 13.18 -3.26 -15.09
C LEU A 227 13.52 -2.03 -14.23
N LEU A 228 14.80 -1.78 -13.96
CA LEU A 228 15.23 -0.62 -13.16
C LEU A 228 14.90 0.71 -13.84
N ILE A 229 15.18 0.86 -15.13
CA ILE A 229 14.95 2.13 -15.84
C ILE A 229 13.45 2.41 -16.00
N SER A 230 12.63 1.39 -16.28
CA SER A 230 11.18 1.54 -16.37
C SER A 230 10.56 1.87 -15.01
N THR A 231 11.05 1.26 -13.92
CA THR A 231 10.67 1.61 -12.54
C THR A 231 10.98 3.06 -12.24
N LEU A 232 12.19 3.52 -12.61
CA LEU A 232 12.60 4.91 -12.44
C LEU A 232 11.66 5.87 -13.19
N ILE A 233 11.35 5.58 -14.46
CA ILE A 233 10.44 6.40 -15.27
C ILE A 233 9.05 6.45 -14.63
N ALA A 234 8.49 5.31 -14.23
CA ALA A 234 7.18 5.24 -13.58
C ALA A 234 7.16 6.04 -12.27
N PHE A 235 8.19 5.89 -11.45
CA PHE A 235 8.35 6.65 -10.21
C PHE A 235 8.39 8.16 -10.45
N LEU A 236 9.20 8.62 -11.41
CA LEU A 236 9.29 10.03 -11.76
C LEU A 236 7.97 10.60 -12.29
N LEU A 237 7.23 9.81 -13.08
CA LEU A 237 5.90 10.20 -13.57
C LEU A 237 4.87 10.29 -12.44
N ILE A 238 4.88 9.35 -11.49
CA ILE A 238 4.00 9.40 -10.30
C ILE A 238 4.37 10.60 -9.42
N MET A 239 5.66 10.83 -9.18
CA MET A 239 6.12 12.00 -8.45
C MET A 239 5.70 13.29 -9.13
N ALA A 240 5.82 13.41 -10.44
CA ALA A 240 5.33 14.57 -11.19
C ALA A 240 3.80 14.73 -11.07
N ALA A 241 3.05 13.63 -11.06
CA ALA A 241 1.60 13.63 -10.88
C ALA A 241 1.15 14.13 -9.49
N VAL A 242 1.92 13.81 -8.46
CA VAL A 242 1.56 14.09 -7.06
C VAL A 242 2.19 15.38 -6.52
N SER A 243 3.42 15.72 -6.93
CA SER A 243 4.23 16.79 -6.32
C SER A 243 3.73 18.21 -6.55
N SER A 244 2.85 18.47 -7.52
CA SER A 244 2.35 19.81 -7.83
C SER A 244 1.41 20.43 -6.77
N GLU A 245 1.25 19.78 -5.61
CA GLU A 245 0.51 20.29 -4.43
C GLU A 245 1.36 20.31 -3.16
N ILE A 246 2.59 19.78 -3.21
CA ILE A 246 3.49 19.89 -2.05
C ILE A 246 3.84 21.38 -1.97
N PRO A 247 3.44 22.10 -0.90
CA PRO A 247 3.83 23.49 -0.71
C PRO A 247 5.33 23.54 -0.92
N SER A 248 5.82 24.52 -1.68
CA SER A 248 7.24 24.65 -2.04
C SER A 248 8.10 24.73 -0.78
N GLY A 249 8.40 23.57 -0.20
CA GLY A 249 9.27 23.41 0.94
C GLY A 249 10.68 23.73 0.51
N SER A 250 11.55 23.93 1.49
CA SER A 250 12.97 24.20 1.23
C SER A 250 13.55 23.19 0.24
N THR A 251 14.41 23.69 -0.66
CA THR A 251 15.09 22.93 -1.73
C THR A 251 15.76 21.64 -1.27
N HIS A 252 15.97 21.46 0.05
CA HIS A 252 16.54 20.27 0.66
C HIS A 252 15.71 18.98 0.46
N GLN A 253 14.39 19.07 0.24
CA GLN A 253 13.51 17.90 0.08
C GLN A 253 13.83 17.05 -1.17
N TRP A 254 14.44 17.62 -2.20
CA TRP A 254 14.71 16.92 -3.47
C TRP A 254 16.03 16.15 -3.50
N THR A 255 16.90 16.35 -2.49
CA THR A 255 18.23 15.72 -2.49
C THR A 255 18.15 14.20 -2.41
N GLY A 256 17.26 13.67 -1.56
CA GLY A 256 17.05 12.23 -1.44
C GLY A 256 16.51 11.61 -2.73
N THR A 257 15.58 12.30 -3.40
CA THR A 257 15.06 11.89 -4.72
C THR A 257 16.16 11.87 -5.77
N GLY A 258 17.01 12.91 -5.82
CA GLY A 258 18.14 12.96 -6.75
C GLY A 258 19.14 11.81 -6.55
N ILE A 259 19.45 11.46 -5.31
CA ILE A 259 20.35 10.33 -4.98
C ILE A 259 19.71 9.00 -5.41
N ALA A 260 18.41 8.81 -5.16
CA ALA A 260 17.70 7.61 -5.61
C ALA A 260 17.71 7.51 -7.16
N VAL A 261 17.43 8.60 -7.87
CA VAL A 261 17.52 8.65 -9.34
C VAL A 261 18.91 8.27 -9.83
N ALA A 262 19.96 8.84 -9.22
CA ALA A 262 21.34 8.50 -9.55
C ALA A 262 21.64 7.01 -9.33
N TRP A 263 21.13 6.43 -8.23
CA TRP A 263 21.26 5.00 -7.96
C TRP A 263 20.65 4.15 -9.06
N PHE A 264 19.40 4.44 -9.47
CA PHE A 264 18.74 3.70 -10.55
C PHE A 264 19.51 3.80 -11.87
N VAL A 265 19.95 5.00 -12.26
CA VAL A 265 20.68 5.22 -13.51
C VAL A 265 22.01 4.46 -13.51
N VAL A 266 22.80 4.60 -12.45
CA VAL A 266 24.10 3.93 -12.34
C VAL A 266 23.93 2.41 -12.34
N MET A 267 22.95 1.87 -11.61
CA MET A 267 22.64 0.45 -11.60
C MET A 267 22.20 -0.07 -12.97
N SER A 268 21.30 0.64 -13.66
CA SER A 268 20.87 0.27 -15.02
C SER A 268 22.05 0.24 -15.99
N LEU A 269 22.92 1.25 -15.95
CA LEU A 269 24.13 1.29 -16.79
C LEU A 269 25.09 0.13 -16.46
N TRP A 270 25.30 -0.16 -15.17
CA TRP A 270 26.13 -1.28 -14.74
C TRP A 270 25.61 -2.61 -15.30
N LEU A 271 24.32 -2.90 -15.06
CA LEU A 271 23.68 -4.12 -15.49
C LEU A 271 23.66 -4.28 -17.01
N TRP A 272 23.48 -3.18 -17.75
CA TRP A 272 23.39 -3.23 -19.22
C TRP A 272 24.74 -3.48 -19.88
N PHE A 273 25.79 -2.77 -19.45
CA PHE A 273 27.07 -2.74 -20.16
C PHE A 273 28.15 -3.64 -19.56
N PHE A 274 28.15 -3.84 -18.24
CA PHE A 274 29.30 -4.41 -17.56
C PHE A 274 29.01 -5.77 -16.92
N ALA A 275 27.80 -5.98 -16.38
CA ALA A 275 27.49 -7.13 -15.55
C ALA A 275 27.71 -8.50 -16.24
N GLY A 276 27.57 -8.57 -17.57
CA GLY A 276 27.82 -9.80 -18.33
C GLY A 276 29.27 -10.30 -18.30
N ALA A 277 30.23 -9.44 -17.94
CA ALA A 277 31.65 -9.81 -17.83
C ALA A 277 32.05 -10.34 -16.44
N PHE A 278 31.14 -10.32 -15.47
CA PHE A 278 31.41 -10.65 -14.07
C PHE A 278 30.54 -11.80 -13.57
N GLU A 279 31.03 -12.54 -12.59
CA GLU A 279 30.24 -13.57 -11.91
C GLU A 279 29.12 -12.95 -11.06
N ALA A 280 28.13 -13.76 -10.66
CA ALA A 280 27.01 -13.29 -9.85
C ALA A 280 27.45 -12.68 -8.50
N THR A 281 28.47 -13.27 -7.85
CA THR A 281 29.02 -12.79 -6.57
C THR A 281 29.74 -11.45 -6.72
N GLN A 282 30.48 -11.27 -7.82
CA GLN A 282 31.16 -10.01 -8.16
C GLN A 282 30.14 -8.91 -8.49
N ASN A 283 29.12 -9.23 -9.29
CA ASN A 283 28.02 -8.31 -9.56
C ASN A 283 27.30 -7.88 -8.27
N LEU A 284 27.03 -8.82 -7.35
CA LEU A 284 26.46 -8.49 -6.04
C LEU A 284 27.36 -7.54 -5.24
N ALA A 285 28.67 -7.75 -5.23
CA ALA A 285 29.61 -6.85 -4.55
C ALA A 285 29.57 -5.43 -5.13
N VAL A 286 29.47 -5.28 -6.45
CA VAL A 286 29.34 -3.96 -7.10
C VAL A 286 28.02 -3.27 -6.75
N VAL A 287 26.90 -4.01 -6.73
CA VAL A 287 25.60 -3.49 -6.30
C VAL A 287 25.66 -2.99 -4.85
N LEU A 288 26.25 -3.78 -3.95
CA LEU A 288 26.41 -3.41 -2.54
C LEU A 288 27.30 -2.17 -2.37
N LEU A 289 28.41 -2.10 -3.11
CA LEU A 289 29.31 -0.96 -3.08
C LEU A 289 28.62 0.33 -3.53
N ILE A 290 27.91 0.31 -4.65
CA ILE A 290 27.21 1.50 -5.17
C ILE A 290 26.09 1.93 -4.21
N THR A 291 25.37 0.96 -3.65
CA THR A 291 24.34 1.22 -2.62
C THR A 291 24.95 1.83 -1.36
N LEU A 292 26.10 1.33 -0.90
CA LEU A 292 26.80 1.85 0.26
C LEU A 292 27.30 3.29 0.03
N VAL A 293 27.91 3.58 -1.12
CA VAL A 293 28.39 4.93 -1.46
C VAL A 293 27.23 5.92 -1.55
N LEU A 294 26.18 5.60 -2.31
CA LEU A 294 25.03 6.50 -2.47
C LEU A 294 24.20 6.61 -1.18
N GLY A 295 24.09 5.53 -0.41
CA GLY A 295 23.45 5.52 0.91
C GLY A 295 24.21 6.36 1.93
N ALA A 296 25.55 6.35 1.90
CA ALA A 296 26.38 7.22 2.73
C ALA A 296 26.20 8.71 2.37
N LEU A 297 26.16 9.03 1.07
CA LEU A 297 25.86 10.39 0.60
C LEU A 297 24.45 10.85 1.02
N GLY A 298 23.46 9.97 0.91
CA GLY A 298 22.09 10.23 1.36
C GLY A 298 21.99 10.43 2.87
N SER A 299 22.70 9.61 3.65
CA SER A 299 22.76 9.74 5.11
C SER A 299 23.45 11.03 5.56
N TYR A 300 24.53 11.43 4.87
CA TYR A 300 25.23 12.69 5.15
C TYR A 300 24.32 13.90 4.93
N HIS A 301 23.56 13.92 3.83
CA HIS A 301 22.57 14.98 3.57
C HIS A 301 21.34 14.89 4.48
N GLY A 302 20.92 13.69 4.88
CA GLY A 302 19.80 13.52 5.80
C GLY A 302 20.11 14.02 7.21
N ARG A 303 21.36 13.91 7.67
CA ARG A 303 21.77 14.39 8.99
C ARG A 303 21.63 15.90 9.17
N THR A 304 21.86 16.70 8.13
CA THR A 304 21.69 18.16 8.24
C THR A 304 20.23 18.55 8.42
N TRP A 305 19.29 17.71 7.98
CA TRP A 305 17.86 17.95 8.18
C TRP A 305 17.40 17.55 9.59
N ILE A 306 17.92 16.45 10.15
CA ILE A 306 17.58 16.05 11.53
C ILE A 306 17.97 17.14 12.54
N SER A 307 19.10 17.82 12.33
CA SER A 307 19.47 18.97 13.17
C SER A 307 18.53 20.17 13.06
N GLU A 308 17.76 20.30 11.97
CA GLU A 308 16.73 21.34 11.85
C GLU A 308 15.44 20.95 12.60
N LEU A 309 15.09 19.66 12.62
CA LEU A 309 13.98 19.13 13.41
C LEU A 309 14.19 19.30 14.92
N ASP A 310 15.44 19.15 15.39
CA ASP A 310 15.79 19.38 16.80
C ASP A 310 15.62 20.85 17.21
N ASN A 311 15.59 21.78 16.25
CA ASN A 311 15.37 23.21 16.49
C ASN A 311 13.91 23.65 16.37
N PHE A 312 12.98 22.76 15.99
CA PHE A 312 11.56 23.07 16.10
C PHE A 312 11.17 23.09 17.57
N ASP A 313 10.65 24.23 18.05
CA ASP A 313 10.16 24.35 19.42
C ASP A 313 8.85 23.55 19.53
N TRP A 314 8.92 22.36 20.11
CA TRP A 314 7.78 21.47 20.32
C TRP A 314 6.87 21.91 21.49
N LYS A 315 7.02 23.16 21.96
CA LYS A 315 6.24 23.73 23.07
C LYS A 315 5.04 24.51 22.55
N ASP A 316 4.04 23.80 22.05
CA ASP A 316 2.66 24.30 21.95
C ASP A 316 1.72 23.28 22.61
#